data_AF-A0AAU5MSN1-F1
#
_entry.id   AF-A0AAU5MSN1-F1
#
_cell.length_a   1.000
_cell.length_b   1.000
_cell.length_c   1.000
_cell.angle_alpha   90.00
_cell.angle_beta   90.00
_cell.angle_gamma   90.00
#
_symmetry.space_group_name_H-M   'P 1'
#
loop_
_entity.id
_entity.type
_entity.pdbx_description
1 polymer ?
#
loop_
_entity_poly.entity_id
_entity_poly.type
_entity_poly.pdbx_seq_one_letter_code
_entity_poly.pdbx_strand_id
1 'polypeptide(L)'
;MPDTGGPECAGCSWRMWDDPVLGALTDDDREAARTALRTAQHTWDLRAATLSQGDAEGLRRIAPLLRAGPADPANPVPLPEDSLPPHDSARWQQILTDLVDGRIPDVVFAEFTPDRVRVIRAAADSSGIPRQTDAGSTDWGRLLPVLEGEAEPRRFRLAGGIGTQEPLERAEFDAALTQWLRTHPALSRARTLVMLGRRSGWVLLDRAAALLRSLHRPSAEIGPGPGEAAGIPGTDTEDAVRAALRTAPLAVDHSLLLARVDRRTGEVHAHTQVLFPAGSRLRRGETATAEITVYGGLAARAPVLLPVLAGAPGADGSGAVTLSARRTALAAFAPARLAFVLHGPGEVTPDEGAAPGTARPEGHARGELPDIPALLGSLPRRVIHPPALEVFLTVEMSGTGPAETGERLTFVRDVIAALDRRHGPGLRVGVVGHYDHAVHENRYGPRPVLLRRAPAGPARTALAELTGWRPARREQDTASSLEDALKEVGRLVKDRARPARLPHTERVLLVVGRRPPGLPEQHEVVPSCPLGADWRAELDALHARGVRVMARADRETGPGKPGPVQHYALSAWDALGAGGSFRPGADTADDVADALAPPWQWDGLPCPLALATPLL
;
A
#
# COMPACT_ATOMS: atom_id res chain seq x y z
N MET A 1 35.19 24.20 -48.83
CA MET A 1 35.27 24.74 -50.21
C MET A 1 33.95 24.44 -50.91
N PRO A 2 33.47 25.30 -51.81
CA PRO A 2 32.15 25.14 -52.41
C PRO A 2 32.14 23.94 -53.37
N ASP A 3 31.17 23.06 -53.16
CA ASP A 3 30.91 21.83 -53.90
C ASP A 3 30.35 22.15 -55.30
N THR A 4 31.24 22.41 -56.26
CA THR A 4 30.88 22.48 -57.68
C THR A 4 30.67 21.05 -58.17
N GLY A 5 29.42 20.59 -58.14
CA GLY A 5 29.01 19.22 -58.46
C GLY A 5 29.77 18.63 -59.65
N GLY A 6 30.55 17.59 -59.36
CA GLY A 6 31.31 16.84 -60.36
C GLY A 6 30.40 16.27 -61.46
N PRO A 7 30.95 16.03 -62.66
CA PRO A 7 30.19 15.50 -63.78
C PRO A 7 29.51 14.17 -63.43
N GLU A 8 28.23 14.04 -63.81
CA GLU A 8 27.48 12.79 -63.70
C GLU A 8 27.78 11.91 -64.91
N CYS A 9 28.01 10.62 -64.66
CA CYS A 9 28.18 9.64 -65.72
C CYS A 9 26.90 9.53 -66.54
N ALA A 10 26.95 9.79 -67.85
CA ALA A 10 25.78 9.79 -68.73
C ALA A 10 25.06 8.42 -68.82
N GLY A 11 25.74 7.31 -68.49
CA GLY A 11 25.17 5.96 -68.56
C GLY A 11 24.52 5.47 -67.28
N CYS A 12 24.99 5.90 -66.11
CA CYS A 12 24.49 5.43 -64.81
C CYS A 12 24.04 6.54 -63.87
N SER A 13 24.21 7.81 -64.24
CA SER A 13 23.90 9.00 -63.43
C SER A 13 24.66 9.08 -62.10
N TRP A 14 25.77 8.35 -61.96
CA TRP A 14 26.63 8.45 -60.78
C TRP A 14 27.50 9.70 -60.87
N ARG A 15 27.55 10.46 -59.77
CA ARG A 15 28.36 11.67 -59.66
C ARG A 15 29.81 11.29 -59.38
N MET A 16 30.75 11.77 -60.20
CA MET A 16 32.17 11.56 -59.91
C MET A 16 32.59 12.36 -58.68
N TRP A 17 33.26 11.68 -57.76
CA TRP A 17 33.76 12.26 -56.50
C TRP A 17 35.16 12.88 -56.66
N ASP A 18 35.91 12.45 -57.67
CA ASP A 18 37.29 12.87 -57.95
C ASP A 18 37.45 13.41 -59.39
N ASP A 19 38.56 14.11 -59.64
CA ASP A 19 38.89 14.66 -60.95
C ASP A 19 39.06 13.54 -62.01
N PRO A 20 38.54 13.72 -63.23
CA PRO A 20 38.70 12.73 -64.29
C PRO A 20 40.18 12.58 -64.67
N VAL A 21 40.70 11.36 -64.57
CA VAL A 21 42.06 11.02 -65.00
C VAL A 21 42.09 10.96 -66.54
N LEU A 22 42.94 11.78 -67.17
CA LEU A 22 43.09 11.83 -68.63
C LEU A 22 44.05 10.71 -69.10
N GLY A 23 43.56 9.75 -69.89
CA GLY A 23 44.37 8.67 -70.46
C GLY A 23 43.54 7.47 -70.91
N ALA A 24 44.19 6.49 -71.57
CA ALA A 24 43.55 5.20 -71.82
C ALA A 24 43.49 4.41 -70.50
N LEU A 25 42.32 3.83 -70.19
CA LEU A 25 42.12 2.99 -69.01
C LEU A 25 43.14 1.84 -68.97
N THR A 26 44.05 1.86 -68.00
CA THR A 26 45.04 0.80 -67.82
C THR A 26 44.47 -0.38 -67.04
N ASP A 27 45.14 -1.53 -67.07
CA ASP A 27 44.76 -2.67 -66.24
C ASP A 27 44.98 -2.39 -64.74
N ASP A 28 45.96 -1.56 -64.40
CA ASP A 28 46.20 -1.11 -63.01
C ASP A 28 45.05 -0.24 -62.50
N ASP A 29 44.52 0.67 -63.33
CA ASP A 29 43.34 1.49 -62.98
C ASP A 29 42.10 0.63 -62.72
N ARG A 30 41.90 -0.39 -63.55
CA ARG A 30 40.79 -1.35 -63.38
C ARG A 30 40.94 -2.12 -62.07
N GLU A 31 42.14 -2.56 -61.73
CA GLU A 31 42.37 -3.33 -60.50
C GLU A 31 42.27 -2.44 -59.24
N ALA A 32 42.75 -1.20 -59.31
CA ALA A 32 42.57 -0.20 -58.27
C ALA A 32 41.08 0.08 -58.02
N ALA A 33 40.29 0.31 -59.08
CA ALA A 33 38.85 0.53 -58.98
C ALA A 33 38.11 -0.70 -58.41
N ARG A 34 38.45 -1.92 -58.86
CA ARG A 34 37.88 -3.16 -58.31
C ARG A 34 38.21 -3.33 -56.83
N THR A 35 39.43 -3.01 -56.43
CA THR A 35 39.88 -3.09 -55.04
C THR A 35 39.15 -2.06 -54.18
N ALA A 36 39.07 -0.82 -54.62
CA ALA A 36 38.29 0.22 -53.93
C ALA A 36 36.81 -0.17 -53.78
N LEU A 37 36.20 -0.71 -54.83
CA LEU A 37 34.82 -1.19 -54.80
C LEU A 37 34.64 -2.35 -53.81
N ARG A 38 35.52 -3.36 -53.82
CA ARG A 38 35.48 -4.48 -52.87
C ARG A 38 35.60 -4.00 -51.42
N THR A 39 36.52 -3.08 -51.16
CA THR A 39 36.70 -2.49 -49.82
C THR A 39 35.45 -1.72 -49.40
N ALA A 40 34.88 -0.88 -50.26
CA ALA A 40 33.66 -0.14 -49.95
C ALA A 40 32.46 -1.08 -49.70
N GLN A 41 32.32 -2.12 -50.52
CA GLN A 41 31.29 -3.16 -50.36
C GLN A 41 31.43 -3.90 -49.02
N HIS A 42 32.65 -4.25 -48.64
CA HIS A 42 32.93 -4.91 -47.38
C HIS A 42 32.62 -4.00 -46.18
N THR A 43 33.09 -2.75 -46.20
CA THR A 43 32.79 -1.76 -45.14
C THR A 43 31.28 -1.54 -44.98
N TRP A 44 30.54 -1.50 -46.10
CA TRP A 44 29.09 -1.39 -46.09
C TRP A 44 28.41 -2.60 -45.43
N ASP A 45 28.79 -3.82 -45.83
CA ASP A 45 28.25 -5.05 -45.25
C ASP A 45 28.63 -5.18 -43.77
N LEU A 46 29.86 -4.80 -43.38
CA LEU A 46 30.29 -4.78 -41.98
C LEU A 46 29.45 -3.84 -41.12
N ARG A 47 29.14 -2.63 -41.62
CA ARG A 47 28.25 -1.70 -40.92
C ARG A 47 26.86 -2.33 -40.70
N ALA A 48 26.30 -2.95 -41.74
CA ALA A 48 25.01 -3.62 -41.64
C ALA A 48 25.05 -4.81 -40.65
N ALA A 49 26.14 -5.57 -40.65
CA ALA A 49 26.37 -6.66 -39.70
C ALA A 49 26.46 -6.14 -38.25
N THR A 50 27.15 -5.02 -38.02
CA THR A 50 27.24 -4.36 -36.70
C THR A 50 25.87 -3.87 -36.21
N LEU A 51 25.03 -3.31 -37.10
CA LEU A 51 23.68 -2.88 -36.73
C LEU A 51 22.74 -4.05 -36.43
N SER A 52 22.88 -5.15 -37.18
CA SER A 52 21.99 -6.32 -37.08
C SER A 52 22.32 -7.25 -35.90
N GLN A 53 23.32 -6.91 -35.08
CA GLN A 53 23.77 -7.74 -33.97
C GLN A 53 22.66 -8.03 -32.96
N GLY A 54 22.28 -9.31 -32.91
CA GLY A 54 22.01 -10.02 -31.66
C GLY A 54 23.33 -10.46 -31.01
N ASP A 55 23.27 -11.42 -30.09
CA ASP A 55 24.45 -11.97 -29.38
C ASP A 55 25.62 -12.43 -30.29
N ALA A 56 26.74 -12.86 -29.67
CA ALA A 56 27.93 -13.34 -30.37
C ALA A 56 27.69 -14.55 -31.29
N GLU A 57 26.55 -15.24 -31.17
CA GLU A 57 26.11 -16.30 -32.06
C GLU A 57 25.51 -15.72 -33.35
N GLY A 58 24.73 -14.64 -33.25
CA GLY A 58 24.20 -13.91 -34.40
C GLY A 58 25.27 -13.39 -35.37
N LEU A 59 26.39 -12.90 -34.85
CA LEU A 59 27.56 -12.51 -35.66
C LEU A 59 28.13 -13.67 -36.48
N ARG A 60 28.22 -14.87 -35.88
CA ARG A 60 28.74 -16.07 -36.56
C ARG A 60 27.81 -16.53 -37.69
N ARG A 61 26.50 -16.33 -37.54
CA ARG A 61 25.50 -16.65 -38.58
C ARG A 61 25.47 -15.65 -39.73
N ILE A 62 25.83 -14.39 -39.47
CA ILE A 62 25.91 -13.34 -40.50
C ILE A 62 27.23 -13.40 -41.27
N ALA A 63 28.32 -13.88 -40.66
CA ALA A 63 29.64 -13.93 -41.28
C ALA A 63 29.70 -14.59 -42.70
N PRO A 64 28.97 -15.70 -42.99
CA PRO A 64 28.93 -16.29 -44.33
C PRO A 64 28.25 -15.40 -45.39
N LEU A 65 27.47 -14.41 -44.97
CA LEU A 65 26.77 -13.49 -45.88
C LEU A 65 27.69 -12.36 -46.37
N LEU A 66 28.84 -12.13 -45.73
CA LEU A 66 29.72 -11.01 -46.03
C LEU A 66 30.59 -11.30 -47.26
N ARG A 67 30.60 -10.39 -48.25
CA ARG A 67 31.33 -10.57 -49.52
C ARG A 67 32.85 -10.74 -49.39
N ALA A 68 33.45 -10.23 -48.32
CA ALA A 68 34.91 -10.33 -48.09
C ALA A 68 35.26 -11.03 -46.75
N GLY A 69 34.33 -11.80 -46.18
CA GLY A 69 34.55 -12.54 -44.94
C GLY A 69 34.23 -11.76 -43.66
N PRO A 70 34.49 -12.35 -42.48
CA PRO A 70 34.12 -11.80 -41.17
C PRO A 70 34.89 -10.52 -40.83
N ALA A 71 34.29 -9.70 -39.93
CA ALA A 71 34.94 -8.52 -39.36
C ALA A 71 36.20 -8.90 -38.58
N ASP A 72 37.24 -8.07 -38.67
CA ASP A 72 38.35 -8.11 -37.72
C ASP A 72 37.88 -7.57 -36.36
N PRO A 73 37.85 -8.37 -35.28
CA PRO A 73 37.41 -7.92 -33.97
C PRO A 73 38.30 -6.82 -33.38
N ALA A 74 39.51 -6.60 -33.89
CA ALA A 74 40.39 -5.51 -33.44
C ALA A 74 40.00 -4.13 -34.01
N ASN A 75 39.17 -4.07 -35.05
CA ASN A 75 38.82 -2.84 -35.77
C ASN A 75 37.30 -2.71 -35.99
N PRO A 76 36.53 -2.31 -34.96
CA PRO A 76 35.09 -2.14 -35.09
C PRO A 76 34.75 -0.98 -36.05
N VAL A 77 33.78 -1.22 -36.95
CA VAL A 77 33.27 -0.17 -37.84
C VAL A 77 32.41 0.80 -37.04
N PRO A 78 32.74 2.11 -37.00
CA PRO A 78 31.93 3.10 -36.29
C PRO A 78 30.55 3.22 -36.95
N LEU A 79 29.51 3.23 -36.11
CA LEU A 79 28.14 3.50 -36.54
C LEU A 79 27.92 5.02 -36.60
N PRO A 80 27.18 5.54 -37.59
CA PRO A 80 26.86 6.96 -37.64
C PRO A 80 25.96 7.35 -36.47
N GLU A 81 26.32 8.43 -35.79
CA GLU A 81 25.49 9.10 -34.78
C GLU A 81 24.49 10.04 -35.48
N ASP A 82 23.44 9.46 -36.05
CA ASP A 82 22.32 10.26 -36.54
C ASP A 82 21.52 10.79 -35.35
N SER A 83 21.14 12.08 -35.42
CA SER A 83 20.33 12.74 -34.38
C SER A 83 18.93 12.12 -34.32
N LEU A 84 18.66 11.38 -33.23
CA LEU A 84 17.33 10.84 -32.96
C LEU A 84 16.37 11.98 -32.58
N PRO A 85 15.06 11.84 -32.88
CA PRO A 85 14.07 12.86 -32.53
C PRO A 85 14.00 13.08 -31.01
N PRO A 86 13.64 14.29 -30.55
CA PRO A 86 13.48 14.55 -29.12
C PRO A 86 12.35 13.69 -28.54
N HIS A 87 12.56 13.21 -27.32
CA HIS A 87 11.58 12.38 -26.60
C HIS A 87 10.38 13.20 -26.07
N ASP A 88 10.64 14.44 -25.62
CA ASP A 88 9.63 15.30 -25.01
C ASP A 88 9.47 16.57 -25.85
N SER A 89 8.49 16.56 -26.75
CA SER A 89 8.10 17.73 -27.51
C SER A 89 6.81 18.31 -26.95
N ALA A 90 6.69 19.65 -26.93
CA ALA A 90 5.44 20.32 -26.55
C ALA A 90 4.23 19.79 -27.33
N ARG A 91 4.46 19.38 -28.60
CA ARG A 91 3.44 18.77 -29.46
C ARG A 91 2.99 17.40 -28.95
N TRP A 92 3.92 16.55 -28.52
CA TRP A 92 3.60 15.28 -27.88
C TRP A 92 2.79 15.49 -26.59
N GLN A 93 3.20 16.44 -25.76
CA GLN A 93 2.49 16.75 -24.52
C GLN A 93 1.05 17.23 -24.77
N GLN A 94 0.84 18.03 -25.83
CA GLN A 94 -0.48 18.46 -26.25
C GLN A 94 -1.34 17.28 -26.74
N ILE A 95 -0.78 16.36 -27.54
CA ILE A 95 -1.49 15.16 -28.01
C ILE A 95 -1.98 14.32 -26.84
N LEU A 96 -1.16 14.13 -25.81
CA LEU A 96 -1.56 13.39 -24.60
C LEU A 96 -2.69 14.08 -23.85
N THR A 97 -2.62 15.41 -23.70
CA THR A 97 -3.71 16.18 -23.08
C THR A 97 -4.99 16.05 -23.90
N ASP A 98 -4.91 16.18 -25.22
CA ASP A 98 -6.08 16.07 -26.11
C ASP A 98 -6.70 14.67 -26.08
N LEU A 99 -5.88 13.62 -25.93
CA LEU A 99 -6.33 12.23 -25.78
C LEU A 99 -7.10 12.03 -24.48
N VAL A 100 -6.52 12.48 -23.37
CA VAL A 100 -7.08 12.34 -22.02
C VAL A 100 -8.37 13.17 -21.87
N ASP A 101 -8.42 14.36 -22.45
CA ASP A 101 -9.60 15.23 -22.48
C ASP A 101 -10.70 14.74 -23.45
N GLY A 102 -10.44 13.68 -24.23
CA GLY A 102 -11.36 13.17 -25.25
C GLY A 102 -11.54 14.08 -26.48
N ARG A 103 -10.65 15.06 -26.68
CA ARG A 103 -10.64 15.94 -27.87
C ARG A 103 -10.18 15.21 -29.13
N ILE A 104 -9.37 14.17 -28.96
CA ILE A 104 -9.08 13.17 -30.00
C ILE A 104 -9.52 11.78 -29.52
N PRO A 105 -10.08 10.94 -30.40
CA PRO A 105 -10.60 9.63 -30.01
C PRO A 105 -9.51 8.58 -29.77
N ASP A 106 -8.37 8.70 -30.47
CA ASP A 106 -7.23 7.80 -30.35
C ASP A 106 -5.94 8.43 -30.90
N VAL A 107 -4.82 7.79 -30.57
CA VAL A 107 -3.50 8.02 -31.14
C VAL A 107 -2.99 6.69 -31.70
N VAL A 108 -2.50 6.71 -32.93
CA VAL A 108 -1.87 5.54 -33.56
C VAL A 108 -0.36 5.72 -33.52
N PHE A 109 0.35 4.76 -32.93
CA PHE A 109 1.79 4.68 -32.91
C PHE A 109 2.26 3.75 -34.02
N ALA A 110 3.29 4.16 -34.76
CA ALA A 110 3.97 3.34 -35.74
C ALA A 110 5.47 3.24 -35.42
N GLU A 111 6.01 2.03 -35.41
CA GLU A 111 7.45 1.78 -35.30
C GLU A 111 7.89 0.74 -36.33
N PHE A 112 8.96 1.05 -37.05
CA PHE A 112 9.65 0.11 -37.92
C PHE A 112 10.79 -0.53 -37.12
N THR A 113 10.61 -1.78 -36.69
CA THR A 113 11.65 -2.54 -35.96
C THR A 113 12.30 -3.56 -36.89
N PRO A 114 13.50 -4.09 -36.56
CA PRO A 114 14.13 -5.13 -37.37
C PRO A 114 13.33 -6.43 -37.48
N ASP A 115 12.42 -6.68 -36.53
CA ASP A 115 11.64 -7.91 -36.50
C ASP A 115 10.29 -7.74 -37.20
N ARG A 116 9.64 -6.59 -37.03
CA ARG A 116 8.33 -6.31 -37.60
C ARG A 116 7.98 -4.83 -37.66
N VAL A 117 6.94 -4.51 -38.40
CA VAL A 117 6.27 -3.21 -38.37
C VAL A 117 5.21 -3.25 -37.27
N ARG A 118 5.36 -2.40 -36.26
CA ARG A 118 4.46 -2.31 -35.12
C ARG A 118 3.49 -1.16 -35.30
N VAL A 119 2.20 -1.46 -35.11
CA VAL A 119 1.14 -0.45 -35.11
C VAL A 119 0.32 -0.63 -33.84
N ILE A 120 0.39 0.33 -32.94
CA ILE A 120 -0.31 0.29 -31.64
C ILE A 120 -1.31 1.45 -31.60
N ARG A 121 -2.54 1.16 -31.21
CA ARG A 121 -3.57 2.20 -30.98
C ARG A 121 -3.71 2.44 -29.50
N ALA A 122 -3.70 3.71 -29.09
CA ALA A 122 -4.03 4.14 -27.75
C ALA A 122 -5.30 4.98 -27.73
N ALA A 123 -6.20 4.70 -26.80
CA ALA A 123 -7.42 5.46 -26.56
C ALA A 123 -7.62 5.65 -25.05
N ALA A 124 -8.15 6.80 -24.62
CA ALA A 124 -8.55 6.99 -23.24
C ALA A 124 -9.86 6.24 -22.95
N ASP A 125 -9.94 5.55 -21.82
CA ASP A 125 -11.20 4.99 -21.33
C ASP A 125 -12.12 6.09 -20.77
N SER A 126 -13.30 5.72 -20.27
CA SER A 126 -14.27 6.67 -19.72
C SER A 126 -13.78 7.46 -18.51
N SER A 127 -12.68 7.02 -17.88
CA SER A 127 -12.03 7.72 -16.76
C SER A 127 -10.82 8.54 -17.22
N GLY A 128 -10.61 8.67 -18.53
CA GLY A 128 -9.48 9.38 -19.11
C GLY A 128 -8.15 8.64 -18.98
N ILE A 129 -8.16 7.33 -18.68
CA ILE A 129 -6.93 6.54 -18.54
C ILE A 129 -6.56 5.98 -19.92
N PRO A 130 -5.36 6.30 -20.47
CA PRO A 130 -4.94 5.76 -21.76
C PRO A 130 -4.74 4.24 -21.71
N ARG A 131 -5.37 3.52 -22.64
CA ARG A 131 -5.22 2.08 -22.87
C ARG A 131 -4.65 1.85 -24.25
N GLN A 132 -3.73 0.91 -24.37
CA GLN A 132 -3.12 0.53 -25.66
C GLN A 132 -3.58 -0.85 -26.11
N THR A 133 -3.67 -1.03 -27.42
CA THR A 133 -4.01 -2.29 -28.08
C THR A 133 -3.21 -2.44 -29.37
N ASP A 134 -2.83 -3.66 -29.75
CA ASP A 134 -2.28 -3.91 -31.07
C ASP A 134 -3.33 -3.57 -32.14
N ALA A 135 -2.91 -2.85 -33.17
CA ALA A 135 -3.79 -2.32 -34.19
C ALA A 135 -3.47 -2.89 -35.59
N GLY A 136 -2.92 -4.11 -35.64
CA GLY A 136 -2.56 -4.79 -36.89
C GLY A 136 -1.07 -4.79 -37.18
N SER A 137 -0.22 -5.01 -36.17
CA SER A 137 1.22 -5.18 -36.42
C SER A 137 1.47 -6.32 -37.41
N THR A 138 2.51 -6.18 -38.25
CA THR A 138 2.85 -7.17 -39.28
C THR A 138 4.34 -7.43 -39.34
N ASP A 139 4.71 -8.69 -39.56
CA ASP A 139 6.09 -9.08 -39.80
C ASP A 139 6.54 -8.68 -41.21
N TRP A 140 7.85 -8.45 -41.37
CA TRP A 140 8.42 -8.07 -42.66
C TRP A 140 8.25 -9.13 -43.75
N GLY A 141 8.34 -10.43 -43.41
CA GLY A 141 8.14 -11.52 -44.37
C GLY A 141 6.73 -11.54 -44.99
N ARG A 142 5.72 -11.02 -44.27
CA ARG A 142 4.36 -10.86 -44.82
C ARG A 142 4.24 -9.68 -45.79
N LEU A 143 5.04 -8.63 -45.59
CA LEU A 143 5.06 -7.46 -46.48
C LEU A 143 5.90 -7.72 -47.73
N LEU A 144 7.02 -8.43 -47.54
CA LEU A 144 8.04 -8.70 -48.53
C LEU A 144 8.46 -10.16 -48.39
N PRO A 145 7.91 -11.07 -49.22
CA PRO A 145 8.21 -12.50 -49.15
C PRO A 145 9.70 -12.82 -49.27
N VAL A 146 10.47 -11.97 -49.97
CA VAL A 146 11.94 -12.07 -50.05
C VAL A 146 12.67 -11.89 -48.70
N LEU A 147 11.99 -11.34 -47.69
CA LEU A 147 12.45 -11.23 -46.31
C LEU A 147 11.89 -12.36 -45.40
N GLU A 148 11.22 -13.35 -45.96
CA GLU A 148 10.81 -14.56 -45.24
C GLU A 148 12.01 -15.44 -44.90
N GLY A 149 12.00 -16.06 -43.71
CA GLY A 149 13.10 -16.91 -43.23
C GLY A 149 13.69 -16.46 -41.89
N GLU A 150 14.96 -16.84 -41.67
CA GLU A 150 15.69 -16.62 -40.43
C GLU A 150 15.82 -15.12 -40.05
N ALA A 151 15.87 -14.84 -38.75
CA ALA A 151 15.82 -13.46 -38.25
C ALA A 151 17.10 -12.68 -38.58
N GLU A 152 18.26 -13.32 -38.49
CA GLU A 152 19.57 -12.70 -38.62
C GLU A 152 19.87 -12.23 -40.06
N PRO A 153 19.69 -13.06 -41.12
CA PRO A 153 19.80 -12.59 -42.50
C PRO A 153 18.80 -11.48 -42.84
N ARG A 154 17.57 -11.57 -42.30
CA ARG A 154 16.56 -10.53 -42.49
C ARG A 154 17.00 -9.20 -41.87
N ARG A 155 17.48 -9.22 -40.62
CA ARG A 155 18.00 -8.03 -39.93
C ARG A 155 19.19 -7.43 -40.68
N PHE A 156 20.11 -8.26 -41.17
CA PHE A 156 21.24 -7.81 -42.00
C PHE A 156 20.77 -7.06 -43.25
N ARG A 157 19.79 -7.61 -43.99
CA ARG A 157 19.21 -6.94 -45.17
C ARG A 157 18.49 -5.64 -44.81
N LEU A 158 17.70 -5.62 -43.73
CA LEU A 158 17.00 -4.42 -43.25
C LEU A 158 17.96 -3.30 -42.82
N ALA A 159 19.14 -3.66 -42.30
CA ALA A 159 20.21 -2.71 -42.00
C ALA A 159 20.88 -2.14 -43.28
N GLY A 160 20.58 -2.71 -44.46
CA GLY A 160 21.10 -2.32 -45.76
C GLY A 160 22.16 -3.27 -46.33
N GLY A 161 22.48 -4.36 -45.63
CA GLY A 161 23.46 -5.34 -46.09
C GLY A 161 23.02 -6.01 -47.38
N ILE A 162 23.94 -6.11 -48.35
CA ILE A 162 23.70 -6.81 -49.62
C ILE A 162 24.31 -8.21 -49.54
N GLY A 163 25.56 -8.28 -49.10
CA GLY A 163 26.26 -9.54 -48.94
C GLY A 163 26.34 -10.37 -50.22
N THR A 164 26.37 -11.69 -50.06
CA THR A 164 26.36 -12.69 -51.15
C THR A 164 24.94 -13.08 -51.59
N GLN A 165 23.93 -12.46 -51.00
CA GLN A 165 22.52 -12.75 -51.25
C GLN A 165 21.98 -11.93 -52.42
N GLU A 166 20.83 -12.33 -52.94
CA GLU A 166 20.13 -11.53 -53.96
C GLU A 166 19.77 -10.14 -53.38
N PRO A 167 20.14 -9.04 -54.06
CA PRO A 167 19.85 -7.70 -53.57
C PRO A 167 18.34 -7.45 -53.49
N LEU A 168 17.90 -6.81 -52.40
CA LEU A 168 16.51 -6.33 -52.33
C LEU A 168 16.34 -5.11 -53.23
N GLU A 169 15.49 -5.23 -54.25
CA GLU A 169 15.14 -4.12 -55.13
C GLU A 169 14.39 -3.02 -54.37
N ARG A 170 14.94 -1.81 -54.37
CA ARG A 170 14.39 -0.67 -53.61
C ARG A 170 13.00 -0.27 -54.10
N ALA A 171 12.75 -0.40 -55.40
CA ALA A 171 11.45 -0.08 -55.99
C ALA A 171 10.36 -1.06 -55.51
N GLU A 172 10.70 -2.34 -55.35
CA GLU A 172 9.78 -3.36 -54.83
C GLU A 172 9.49 -3.12 -53.34
N PHE A 173 10.53 -2.85 -52.54
CA PHE A 173 10.38 -2.46 -51.13
C PHE A 173 9.41 -1.27 -50.97
N ASP A 174 9.65 -0.21 -51.75
CA ASP A 174 8.84 1.01 -51.68
C ASP A 174 7.39 0.75 -52.12
N ALA A 175 7.18 -0.02 -53.18
CA ALA A 175 5.86 -0.33 -53.70
C ALA A 175 5.04 -1.16 -52.70
N ALA A 176 5.62 -2.24 -52.17
CA ALA A 176 4.97 -3.12 -51.20
C ALA A 176 4.61 -2.37 -49.91
N LEU A 177 5.57 -1.61 -49.36
CA LEU A 177 5.34 -0.86 -48.14
C LEU A 177 4.34 0.28 -48.36
N THR A 178 4.41 1.00 -49.49
CA THR A 178 3.44 2.05 -49.82
C THR A 178 2.03 1.49 -49.94
N GLN A 179 1.87 0.34 -50.61
CA GLN A 179 0.58 -0.32 -50.72
C GLN A 179 0.04 -0.72 -49.35
N TRP A 180 0.88 -1.32 -48.49
CA TRP A 180 0.48 -1.67 -47.14
C TRP A 180 0.10 -0.44 -46.31
N LEU A 181 0.94 0.61 -46.29
CA LEU A 181 0.68 1.84 -45.54
C LEU A 181 -0.62 2.54 -45.96
N ARG A 182 -1.01 2.46 -47.24
CA ARG A 182 -2.27 3.02 -47.75
C ARG A 182 -3.49 2.19 -47.40
N THR A 183 -3.35 0.87 -47.36
CA THR A 183 -4.46 -0.07 -47.14
C THR A 183 -4.62 -0.46 -45.66
N HIS A 184 -3.62 -0.18 -44.82
CA HIS A 184 -3.65 -0.54 -43.41
C HIS A 184 -4.80 0.17 -42.67
N PRO A 185 -5.74 -0.56 -42.03
CA PRO A 185 -6.98 0.03 -41.52
C PRO A 185 -6.78 1.11 -40.45
N ALA A 186 -5.79 0.95 -39.57
CA ALA A 186 -5.51 1.90 -38.51
C ALA A 186 -4.77 3.14 -39.03
N LEU A 187 -3.80 2.96 -39.93
CA LEU A 187 -2.96 4.07 -40.42
C LEU A 187 -3.73 4.94 -41.42
N SER A 188 -4.48 4.32 -42.34
CA SER A 188 -5.30 5.03 -43.33
C SER A 188 -6.41 5.91 -42.73
N ARG A 189 -6.82 5.63 -41.49
CA ARG A 189 -7.86 6.38 -40.76
C ARG A 189 -7.31 7.18 -39.59
N ALA A 190 -6.01 7.10 -39.30
CA ALA A 190 -5.38 7.78 -38.19
C ALA A 190 -5.50 9.29 -38.38
N ARG A 191 -6.21 9.96 -37.47
CA ARG A 191 -6.22 11.43 -37.41
C ARG A 191 -5.00 11.97 -36.68
N THR A 192 -4.46 11.19 -35.75
CA THR A 192 -3.28 11.50 -34.97
C THR A 192 -2.33 10.32 -35.02
N LEU A 193 -1.27 10.46 -35.83
CA LEU A 193 -0.21 9.46 -36.00
C LEU A 193 1.04 9.94 -35.26
N VAL A 194 1.60 9.07 -34.43
CA VAL A 194 2.88 9.27 -33.75
C VAL A 194 3.87 8.22 -34.24
N MET A 195 5.06 8.66 -34.64
CA MET A 195 6.11 7.74 -35.06
C MET A 195 7.14 7.57 -33.95
N LEU A 196 7.53 6.34 -33.65
CA LEU A 196 8.60 6.04 -32.69
C LEU A 196 9.92 5.92 -33.45
N GLY A 197 10.78 6.93 -33.32
CA GLY A 197 12.11 7.01 -33.95
C GLY A 197 13.21 6.61 -32.96
N ARG A 198 13.24 5.33 -32.56
CA ARG A 198 14.16 4.85 -31.51
C ARG A 198 15.48 4.27 -32.03
N ARG A 199 15.63 4.17 -33.34
CA ARG A 199 16.78 3.59 -34.04
C ARG A 199 17.11 4.46 -35.25
N SER A 200 18.40 4.55 -35.56
CA SER A 200 18.91 5.25 -36.74
C SER A 200 19.98 4.42 -37.42
N GLY A 201 20.30 4.78 -38.66
CA GLY A 201 21.35 4.14 -39.46
C GLY A 201 20.92 2.83 -40.13
N TRP A 202 19.68 2.38 -39.93
CA TRP A 202 19.09 1.20 -40.57
C TRP A 202 18.48 1.59 -41.91
N VAL A 203 19.22 1.34 -42.99
CA VAL A 203 18.91 1.89 -44.32
C VAL A 203 17.46 1.66 -44.77
N LEU A 204 16.92 0.44 -44.63
CA LEU A 204 15.55 0.15 -45.06
C LEU A 204 14.49 0.59 -44.04
N LEU A 205 14.82 0.61 -42.75
CA LEU A 205 13.89 1.12 -41.73
C LEU A 205 13.76 2.65 -41.81
N ASP A 206 14.86 3.36 -42.06
CA ASP A 206 14.89 4.80 -42.28
C ASP A 206 14.13 5.16 -43.57
N ARG A 207 14.28 4.32 -44.62
CA ARG A 207 13.48 4.44 -45.85
C ARG A 207 12.00 4.21 -45.60
N ALA A 208 11.64 3.21 -44.79
CA ALA A 208 10.25 2.96 -44.38
C ALA A 208 9.65 4.15 -43.62
N ALA A 209 10.41 4.72 -42.68
CA ALA A 209 10.03 5.93 -41.96
C ALA A 209 9.84 7.12 -42.91
N ALA A 210 10.71 7.31 -43.90
CA ALA A 210 10.56 8.35 -44.92
C ALA A 210 9.29 8.18 -45.77
N LEU A 211 8.94 6.94 -46.15
CA LEU A 211 7.70 6.63 -46.85
C LEU A 211 6.46 6.89 -45.98
N LEU A 212 6.50 6.56 -44.69
CA LEU A 212 5.42 6.90 -43.77
C LEU A 212 5.23 8.42 -43.64
N ARG A 213 6.34 9.17 -43.51
CA ARG A 213 6.31 10.64 -43.45
C ARG A 213 5.69 11.26 -44.70
N SER A 214 6.01 10.74 -45.88
CA SER A 214 5.51 11.28 -47.15
C SER A 214 4.01 11.00 -47.36
N LEU A 215 3.51 9.85 -46.90
CA LEU A 215 2.12 9.44 -47.08
C LEU A 215 1.16 10.01 -46.03
N HIS A 216 1.55 10.01 -44.75
CA HIS A 216 0.62 10.24 -43.63
C HIS A 216 0.94 11.45 -42.74
N ARG A 217 2.09 12.13 -42.94
CA ARG A 217 2.56 13.28 -42.14
C ARG A 217 2.34 13.12 -40.62
N PRO A 218 3.24 12.41 -39.90
CA PRO A 218 3.13 12.21 -38.45
C PRO A 218 2.88 13.51 -37.69
N SER A 219 1.97 13.43 -36.71
CA SER A 219 1.68 14.51 -35.78
C SER A 219 2.81 14.72 -34.77
N ALA A 220 3.55 13.69 -34.40
CA ALA A 220 4.77 13.81 -33.62
C ALA A 220 5.72 12.67 -33.93
N GLU A 221 7.01 12.89 -33.65
CA GLU A 221 8.04 11.85 -33.64
C GLU A 221 8.66 11.81 -32.25
N ILE A 222 8.77 10.62 -31.66
CA ILE A 222 9.27 10.42 -30.30
C ILE A 222 10.50 9.53 -30.37
N GLY A 223 11.63 10.02 -29.84
CA GLY A 223 12.86 9.25 -29.70
C GLY A 223 12.98 8.50 -28.36
N PRO A 224 14.13 7.88 -28.08
CA PRO A 224 14.38 7.20 -26.81
C PRO A 224 14.43 8.19 -25.64
N GLY A 225 14.01 7.74 -24.46
CA GLY A 225 14.07 8.54 -23.23
C GLY A 225 15.50 8.72 -22.69
N PRO A 226 15.72 9.65 -21.74
CA PRO A 226 17.00 9.77 -21.04
C PRO A 226 17.37 8.44 -20.34
N GLY A 227 18.57 7.91 -20.62
CA GLY A 227 19.05 6.65 -20.04
C GLY A 227 18.57 5.37 -20.75
N GLU A 228 17.68 5.47 -21.74
CA GLU A 228 17.43 4.37 -22.67
C GLU A 228 18.55 4.38 -23.72
N ALA A 229 19.47 3.41 -23.66
CA ALA A 229 20.45 3.29 -24.72
C ALA A 229 19.72 2.92 -26.03
N ALA A 230 19.92 3.74 -27.06
CA ALA A 230 19.37 3.51 -28.39
C ALA A 230 19.80 2.11 -28.87
N GLY A 231 18.84 1.24 -29.15
CA GLY A 231 19.11 -0.04 -29.80
C GLY A 231 19.47 -1.23 -28.90
N ILE A 232 19.25 -1.22 -27.57
CA ILE A 232 19.37 -2.48 -26.79
C ILE A 232 18.29 -3.47 -27.28
N PRO A 233 18.67 -4.72 -27.65
CA PRO A 233 17.73 -5.80 -27.88
C PRO A 233 16.91 -6.07 -26.59
N GLY A 234 15.59 -5.85 -26.63
CA GLY A 234 14.69 -6.16 -25.50
C GLY A 234 13.71 -5.07 -25.07
N THR A 235 13.78 -3.84 -25.63
CA THR A 235 12.74 -2.83 -25.37
C THR A 235 11.57 -2.99 -26.35
N ASP A 236 10.55 -3.75 -25.94
CA ASP A 236 9.34 -3.98 -26.74
C ASP A 236 8.66 -2.64 -27.07
N THR A 237 8.13 -2.51 -28.29
CA THR A 237 7.38 -1.33 -28.74
C THR A 237 6.20 -1.06 -27.83
N GLU A 238 5.57 -2.11 -27.33
CA GLU A 238 4.46 -2.02 -26.38
C GLU A 238 4.87 -1.34 -25.07
N ASP A 239 6.04 -1.66 -24.53
CA ASP A 239 6.54 -1.03 -23.31
C ASP A 239 6.94 0.43 -23.54
N ALA A 240 7.48 0.74 -24.72
CA ALA A 240 7.81 2.12 -25.08
C ALA A 240 6.57 3.00 -25.24
N VAL A 241 5.50 2.48 -25.85
CA VAL A 241 4.20 3.16 -25.91
C VAL A 241 3.62 3.32 -24.51
N ARG A 242 3.64 2.27 -23.67
CA ARG A 242 3.18 2.35 -22.28
C ARG A 242 3.95 3.42 -21.50
N ALA A 243 5.27 3.44 -21.60
CA ALA A 243 6.12 4.45 -20.96
C ALA A 243 5.82 5.87 -21.44
N ALA A 244 5.48 6.05 -22.72
CA ALA A 244 5.05 7.34 -23.25
C ALA A 244 3.65 7.74 -22.73
N LEU A 245 2.70 6.81 -22.68
CA LEU A 245 1.35 7.08 -22.16
C LEU A 245 1.35 7.36 -20.65
N ARG A 246 2.29 6.81 -19.88
CA ARG A 246 2.48 7.11 -18.44
C ARG A 246 2.76 8.58 -18.16
N THR A 247 3.26 9.34 -19.14
CA THR A 247 3.48 10.78 -18.99
C THR A 247 2.24 11.60 -19.25
N ALA A 248 1.08 11.01 -19.57
CA ALA A 248 -0.17 11.74 -19.77
C ALA A 248 -0.66 12.34 -18.43
N PRO A 249 -1.40 13.46 -18.47
CA PRO A 249 -1.94 14.05 -17.25
C PRO A 249 -3.05 13.16 -16.68
N LEU A 250 -3.26 13.20 -15.37
CA LEU A 250 -4.42 12.56 -14.74
C LEU A 250 -5.70 13.31 -15.13
N ALA A 251 -6.66 12.66 -15.79
CA ALA A 251 -7.98 13.28 -16.07
C ALA A 251 -8.77 13.59 -14.79
N VAL A 252 -8.69 12.68 -13.82
CA VAL A 252 -9.46 12.70 -12.58
C VAL A 252 -8.56 12.41 -11.38
N ASP A 253 -8.97 12.85 -10.20
CA ASP A 253 -8.28 12.55 -8.95
C ASP A 253 -8.14 11.04 -8.76
N HIS A 254 -6.94 10.61 -8.39
CA HIS A 254 -6.71 9.24 -7.92
C HIS A 254 -6.81 9.27 -6.40
N SER A 255 -7.84 8.61 -5.86
CA SER A 255 -8.27 8.76 -4.47
C SER A 255 -8.33 7.41 -3.76
N LEU A 256 -8.01 7.40 -2.48
CA LEU A 256 -8.26 6.27 -1.61
C LEU A 256 -9.66 6.35 -1.01
N LEU A 257 -10.41 5.25 -1.10
CA LEU A 257 -11.72 5.12 -0.44
C LEU A 257 -11.54 4.67 1.02
N LEU A 258 -12.07 5.47 1.94
CA LEU A 258 -12.02 5.28 3.39
C LEU A 258 -13.44 5.40 3.98
N ALA A 259 -13.61 4.97 5.22
CA ALA A 259 -14.78 5.28 6.02
C ALA A 259 -14.49 6.45 6.95
N ARG A 260 -15.48 7.32 7.16
CA ARG A 260 -15.41 8.43 8.11
C ARG A 260 -16.60 8.35 9.05
N VAL A 261 -16.35 8.55 10.33
CA VAL A 261 -17.39 8.52 11.36
C VAL A 261 -17.65 9.94 11.86
N ASP A 262 -18.91 10.37 11.82
CA ASP A 262 -19.34 11.61 12.47
C ASP A 262 -19.23 11.41 13.99
N ARG A 263 -18.38 12.21 14.64
CA ARG A 263 -18.10 12.08 16.08
C ARG A 263 -19.29 12.37 16.99
N ARG A 264 -20.30 13.09 16.50
CA ARG A 264 -21.48 13.51 17.25
C ARG A 264 -22.63 12.51 17.10
N THR A 265 -22.87 12.03 15.87
CA THR A 265 -23.98 11.11 15.58
C THR A 265 -23.57 9.65 15.57
N GLY A 266 -22.27 9.37 15.41
CA GLY A 266 -21.73 8.04 15.17
C GLY A 266 -21.94 7.55 13.73
N GLU A 267 -22.60 8.33 12.86
CA GLU A 267 -22.91 7.90 11.49
C GLU A 267 -21.63 7.66 10.68
N VAL A 268 -21.65 6.60 9.87
CA VAL A 268 -20.51 6.19 9.06
C VAL A 268 -20.82 6.52 7.61
N HIS A 269 -19.88 7.21 6.96
CA HIS A 269 -20.00 7.59 5.56
C HIS A 269 -18.74 7.23 4.79
N ALA A 270 -18.91 7.00 3.49
CA ALA A 270 -17.80 6.90 2.56
C ALA A 270 -17.04 8.24 2.51
N HIS A 271 -15.71 8.17 2.45
CA HIS A 271 -14.84 9.32 2.35
C HIS A 271 -13.73 9.05 1.34
N THR A 272 -13.53 9.96 0.40
CA THR A 272 -12.45 9.90 -0.57
C THR A 272 -11.30 10.81 -0.16
N GLN A 273 -10.13 10.22 0.07
CA GLN A 273 -8.90 10.95 0.30
C GLN A 273 -8.10 11.02 -0.99
N VAL A 274 -7.93 12.21 -1.56
CA VAL A 274 -7.12 12.40 -2.79
C VAL A 274 -5.67 12.03 -2.49
N LEU A 275 -5.10 11.12 -3.28
CA LEU A 275 -3.68 10.74 -3.26
C LEU A 275 -2.91 11.57 -4.30
N PHE A 276 -3.44 11.63 -5.52
CA PHE A 276 -2.85 12.37 -6.64
C PHE A 276 -3.95 13.18 -7.34
N PRO A 277 -3.82 14.52 -7.40
CA PRO A 277 -4.86 15.36 -7.97
C PRO A 277 -4.89 15.28 -9.50
N ALA A 278 -6.07 15.52 -10.08
CA ALA A 278 -6.27 15.71 -11.51
C ALA A 278 -5.30 16.79 -12.05
N GLY A 279 -4.85 16.62 -13.29
CA GLY A 279 -3.84 17.46 -13.93
C GLY A 279 -2.40 17.15 -13.55
N SER A 280 -2.16 16.30 -12.53
CA SER A 280 -0.81 15.82 -12.21
C SER A 280 -0.18 15.10 -13.40
N ARG A 281 1.12 15.33 -13.62
CA ARG A 281 1.87 14.75 -14.73
C ARG A 281 3.22 14.24 -14.23
N LEU A 282 3.62 13.04 -14.66
CA LEU A 282 4.93 12.47 -14.43
C LEU A 282 5.84 12.68 -15.64
N ARG A 283 7.13 12.85 -15.42
CA ARG A 283 8.15 12.69 -16.46
C ARG A 283 8.35 11.20 -16.75
N ARG A 284 8.96 10.87 -17.90
CA ARG A 284 9.25 9.48 -18.26
C ARG A 284 10.19 8.86 -17.20
N GLY A 285 9.79 7.71 -16.65
CA GLY A 285 10.53 7.00 -15.60
C GLY A 285 10.42 7.62 -14.21
N GLU A 286 9.75 8.77 -14.06
CA GLU A 286 9.44 9.36 -12.76
C GLU A 286 8.28 8.60 -12.11
N THR A 287 8.28 8.58 -10.78
CA THR A 287 7.15 8.14 -9.97
C THR A 287 6.86 9.21 -8.93
N ALA A 288 5.60 9.29 -8.48
CA ALA A 288 5.22 10.17 -7.37
C ALA A 288 4.69 9.34 -6.20
N THR A 289 5.09 9.70 -4.98
CA THR A 289 4.65 9.01 -3.77
C THR A 289 3.74 9.90 -2.93
N ALA A 290 2.58 9.38 -2.54
CA ALA A 290 1.66 10.00 -1.59
C ALA A 290 1.65 9.22 -0.28
N GLU A 291 1.95 9.90 0.83
CA GLU A 291 1.85 9.33 2.18
C GLU A 291 0.56 9.80 2.86
N ILE A 292 -0.16 8.85 3.46
CA ILE A 292 -1.37 9.13 4.21
C ILE A 292 -1.37 8.38 5.55
N THR A 293 -2.12 8.89 6.52
CA THR A 293 -2.40 8.18 7.76
C THR A 293 -3.85 7.70 7.76
N VAL A 294 -4.04 6.40 7.98
CA VAL A 294 -5.36 5.78 8.15
C VAL A 294 -5.44 5.13 9.52
N TYR A 295 -6.65 4.79 9.96
CA TYR A 295 -6.90 4.22 11.29
C TYR A 295 -7.61 2.87 11.19
N GLY A 296 -7.26 1.94 12.08
CA GLY A 296 -7.97 0.67 12.19
C GLY A 296 -9.39 0.82 12.73
N GLY A 297 -10.23 -0.19 12.45
CA GLY A 297 -11.60 -0.27 12.95
C GLY A 297 -11.69 -0.64 14.43
N LEU A 298 -12.84 -1.22 14.83
CA LEU A 298 -13.13 -1.56 16.23
C LEU A 298 -12.45 -2.86 16.70
N ALA A 299 -12.15 -3.79 15.77
CA ALA A 299 -11.60 -5.10 16.10
C ALA A 299 -10.08 -5.08 16.13
N ALA A 300 -9.48 -5.75 17.13
CA ALA A 300 -8.05 -5.70 17.43
C ALA A 300 -7.13 -5.92 16.22
N ARG A 301 -7.49 -6.79 15.26
CA ARG A 301 -6.72 -7.03 14.01
C ARG A 301 -7.62 -7.51 12.85
N ALA A 302 -8.64 -6.75 12.48
CA ALA A 302 -9.45 -7.08 11.30
C ALA A 302 -8.75 -6.66 10.00
N PRO A 303 -8.82 -7.48 8.93
CA PRO A 303 -8.37 -7.05 7.61
C PRO A 303 -9.29 -5.95 7.09
N VAL A 304 -8.71 -4.80 6.75
CA VAL A 304 -9.38 -3.69 6.07
C VAL A 304 -8.98 -3.65 4.62
N LEU A 305 -9.89 -3.17 3.78
CA LEU A 305 -9.70 -2.92 2.37
C LEU A 305 -9.30 -1.47 2.14
N LEU A 306 -8.38 -1.25 1.21
CA LEU A 306 -7.86 0.04 0.78
C LEU A 306 -8.02 0.16 -0.75
N PRO A 307 -9.23 0.46 -1.26
CA PRO A 307 -9.46 0.64 -2.69
C PRO A 307 -8.95 2.00 -3.16
N VAL A 308 -8.08 2.00 -4.17
CA VAL A 308 -7.69 3.20 -4.91
C VAL A 308 -8.58 3.33 -6.14
N LEU A 309 -9.19 4.50 -6.31
CA LEU A 309 -10.16 4.81 -7.34
C LEU A 309 -9.65 5.94 -8.23
N ALA A 310 -10.00 5.88 -9.52
CA ALA A 310 -9.99 7.04 -10.41
C ALA A 310 -11.36 7.71 -10.35
N GLY A 311 -11.39 8.96 -9.86
CA GLY A 311 -12.61 9.70 -9.58
C GLY A 311 -13.18 9.44 -8.18
N ALA A 312 -14.21 10.21 -7.83
CA ALA A 312 -14.96 10.03 -6.59
C ALA A 312 -16.27 9.27 -6.88
N PRO A 313 -16.58 8.18 -6.16
CA PRO A 313 -17.82 7.46 -6.36
C PRO A 313 -19.00 8.32 -5.91
N GLY A 314 -20.10 8.26 -6.66
CA GLY A 314 -21.39 8.77 -6.22
C GLY A 314 -21.93 8.01 -5.00
N ALA A 315 -23.04 8.48 -4.44
CA ALA A 315 -23.68 7.83 -3.28
C ALA A 315 -24.12 6.39 -3.57
N ASP A 316 -24.39 6.07 -4.84
CA ASP A 316 -24.73 4.73 -5.35
C ASP A 316 -23.49 3.89 -5.71
N GLY A 317 -22.28 4.43 -5.54
CA GLY A 317 -21.02 3.80 -5.92
C GLY A 317 -20.65 3.92 -7.40
N SER A 318 -21.46 4.59 -8.22
CA SER A 318 -21.18 4.79 -9.64
C SER A 318 -20.15 5.91 -9.90
N GLY A 319 -19.60 5.99 -11.11
CA GLY A 319 -18.77 7.11 -11.56
C GLY A 319 -17.28 7.05 -11.22
N ALA A 320 -16.83 6.11 -10.37
CA ALA A 320 -15.43 5.87 -10.11
C ALA A 320 -14.98 4.49 -10.61
N VAL A 321 -13.74 4.39 -11.08
CA VAL A 321 -13.13 3.13 -11.53
C VAL A 321 -12.10 2.67 -10.51
N THR A 322 -12.18 1.41 -10.08
CA THR A 322 -11.19 0.84 -9.17
C THR A 322 -9.89 0.55 -9.91
N LEU A 323 -8.80 1.16 -9.45
CA LEU A 323 -7.45 0.99 -10.00
C LEU A 323 -6.72 -0.17 -9.34
N SER A 324 -6.80 -0.21 -8.01
CA SER A 324 -6.21 -1.26 -7.18
C SER A 324 -6.96 -1.36 -5.86
N ALA A 325 -6.84 -2.51 -5.19
CA ALA A 325 -7.36 -2.68 -3.85
C ALA A 325 -6.42 -3.56 -3.03
N ARG A 326 -6.01 -3.07 -1.86
CA ARG A 326 -5.14 -3.81 -0.94
C ARG A 326 -5.93 -4.23 0.29
N ARG A 327 -5.72 -5.45 0.77
CA ARG A 327 -6.13 -5.86 2.12
C ARG A 327 -4.94 -5.74 3.06
N THR A 328 -5.14 -5.13 4.23
CA THR A 328 -4.11 -5.02 5.28
C THR A 328 -4.75 -5.18 6.65
N ALA A 329 -4.02 -5.72 7.63
CA ALA A 329 -4.51 -5.80 9.00
C ALA A 329 -4.06 -4.54 9.75
N LEU A 330 -5.01 -3.79 10.30
CA LEU A 330 -4.74 -2.63 11.16
C LEU A 330 -5.12 -2.95 12.60
N ALA A 331 -4.31 -2.49 13.54
CA ALA A 331 -4.66 -2.57 14.95
C ALA A 331 -5.86 -1.68 15.27
N ALA A 332 -6.74 -2.11 16.17
CA ALA A 332 -7.94 -1.35 16.53
C ALA A 332 -7.58 0.08 16.94
N PHE A 333 -8.28 1.07 16.36
CA PHE A 333 -8.12 2.51 16.60
C PHE A 333 -6.72 3.09 16.32
N ALA A 334 -5.74 2.27 15.94
CA ALA A 334 -4.36 2.69 15.81
C ALA A 334 -4.12 3.38 14.47
N PRO A 335 -3.28 4.44 14.43
CA PRO A 335 -2.84 5.02 13.18
C PRO A 335 -1.87 4.10 12.45
N ALA A 336 -1.96 4.08 11.13
CA ALA A 336 -1.00 3.45 10.23
C ALA A 336 -0.65 4.41 9.09
N ARG A 337 0.65 4.64 8.89
CA ARG A 337 1.16 5.41 7.75
C ARG A 337 1.30 4.48 6.57
N LEU A 338 0.69 4.86 5.45
CA LEU A 338 0.72 4.11 4.20
C LEU A 338 1.24 5.02 3.10
N ALA A 339 2.07 4.46 2.23
CA ALA A 339 2.57 5.13 1.04
C ALA A 339 1.99 4.47 -0.21
N PHE A 340 1.67 5.29 -1.20
CA PHE A 340 1.18 4.87 -2.51
C PHE A 340 2.03 5.53 -3.59
N VAL A 341 2.40 4.77 -4.60
CA VAL A 341 3.26 5.19 -5.71
C VAL A 341 2.45 5.22 -6.99
N LEU A 342 2.44 6.38 -7.64
CA LEU A 342 1.91 6.60 -8.98
C LEU A 342 3.01 6.34 -10.01
N HIS A 343 2.75 5.41 -10.94
CA HIS A 343 3.62 5.12 -12.10
C HIS A 343 3.10 5.77 -13.40
N GLY A 344 1.83 6.17 -13.41
CA GLY A 344 1.14 6.81 -14.52
C GLY A 344 -0.37 6.75 -14.33
N PRO A 345 -1.17 7.32 -15.26
CA PRO A 345 -2.63 7.27 -15.18
C PRO A 345 -3.14 5.83 -15.03
N GLY A 346 -3.94 5.59 -13.99
CA GLY A 346 -4.50 4.26 -13.70
C GLY A 346 -3.52 3.24 -13.10
N GLU A 347 -2.25 3.61 -12.84
CA GLU A 347 -1.22 2.72 -12.31
C GLU A 347 -0.75 3.21 -10.94
N VAL A 348 -1.47 2.81 -9.89
CA VAL A 348 -1.13 3.12 -8.49
C VAL A 348 -0.87 1.84 -7.71
N THR A 349 0.32 1.72 -7.14
CA THR A 349 0.71 0.60 -6.28
C THR A 349 0.97 1.08 -4.86
N PRO A 350 0.63 0.30 -3.81
CA PRO A 350 1.14 0.59 -2.48
C PRO A 350 2.67 0.52 -2.49
N ASP A 351 3.34 1.44 -1.81
CA ASP A 351 4.77 1.33 -1.54
C ASP A 351 4.98 0.23 -0.49
N GLU A 352 5.80 -0.76 -0.82
CA GLU A 352 6.18 -1.85 0.10
C GLU A 352 7.39 -1.49 0.96
N GLY A 353 7.72 -0.20 1.07
CA GLY A 353 8.81 0.36 1.88
C GLY A 353 9.29 -0.56 3.01
N ALA A 354 10.55 -1.00 2.88
CA ALA A 354 11.22 -1.95 3.74
C ALA A 354 11.18 -1.52 5.22
N ALA A 355 10.17 -1.94 5.96
CA ALA A 355 10.26 -2.04 7.41
C ALA A 355 11.18 -3.23 7.73
N PRO A 356 12.31 -3.05 8.43
CA PRO A 356 13.13 -4.17 8.84
C PRO A 356 12.35 -5.00 9.87
N GLY A 357 12.02 -6.24 9.51
CA GLY A 357 11.52 -7.25 10.44
C GLY A 357 10.05 -7.68 10.30
N THR A 358 9.26 -7.09 9.39
CA THR A 358 7.93 -7.64 9.08
C THR A 358 8.00 -8.52 7.84
N ALA A 359 7.71 -9.81 8.02
CA ALA A 359 7.58 -10.76 6.94
C ALA A 359 6.76 -10.18 5.79
N ARG A 360 7.31 -10.31 4.58
CA ARG A 360 6.65 -10.00 3.31
C ARG A 360 5.26 -10.66 3.36
N PRO A 361 4.14 -9.93 3.22
CA PRO A 361 2.85 -10.59 3.08
C PRO A 361 2.91 -11.43 1.81
N GLU A 362 2.94 -12.76 1.97
CA GLU A 362 2.83 -13.69 0.87
C GLU A 362 1.51 -13.41 0.13
N GLY A 363 1.58 -13.36 -1.20
CA GLY A 363 0.41 -13.29 -2.06
C GLY A 363 0.05 -11.88 -2.53
N HIS A 364 0.78 -11.39 -3.54
CA HIS A 364 0.17 -10.54 -4.55
C HIS A 364 -0.83 -11.37 -5.37
N ALA A 365 -1.90 -11.85 -4.75
CA ALA A 365 -3.06 -12.25 -5.52
C ALA A 365 -3.59 -10.95 -6.13
N ARG A 366 -3.61 -10.85 -7.46
CA ARG A 366 -4.58 -9.99 -8.16
C ARG A 366 -5.97 -10.51 -7.77
N GLY A 367 -6.40 -10.17 -6.56
CA GLY A 367 -7.76 -10.41 -6.11
C GLY A 367 -8.69 -9.65 -7.05
N GLU A 368 -9.89 -10.21 -7.23
CA GLU A 368 -10.98 -9.52 -7.92
C GLU A 368 -11.14 -8.12 -7.33
N LEU A 369 -11.17 -7.11 -8.20
CA LEU A 369 -11.36 -5.72 -7.77
C LEU A 369 -12.72 -5.61 -7.06
N PRO A 370 -12.82 -4.89 -5.93
CA PRO A 370 -14.06 -4.77 -5.19
C PRO A 370 -15.16 -4.09 -6.01
N ASP A 371 -16.38 -4.63 -5.94
CA ASP A 371 -17.59 -3.95 -6.41
C ASP A 371 -17.91 -2.78 -5.47
N ILE A 372 -17.66 -1.55 -5.94
CA ILE A 372 -17.80 -0.32 -5.14
C ILE A 372 -19.25 -0.08 -4.72
N PRO A 373 -20.26 -0.15 -5.60
CA PRO A 373 -21.67 -0.15 -5.18
C PRO A 373 -21.99 -1.11 -4.04
N ALA A 374 -21.59 -2.38 -4.15
CA ALA A 374 -21.83 -3.37 -3.09
C ALA A 374 -21.06 -3.02 -1.79
N LEU A 375 -19.82 -2.56 -1.91
CA LEU A 375 -18.98 -2.15 -0.80
C LEU A 375 -19.61 -0.98 -0.03
N LEU A 376 -20.07 0.06 -0.73
CA LEU A 376 -20.73 1.22 -0.13
C LEU A 376 -22.08 0.84 0.50
N GLY A 377 -22.85 -0.02 -0.15
CA GLY A 377 -24.11 -0.55 0.39
C GLY A 377 -23.92 -1.42 1.64
N SER A 378 -22.73 -1.98 1.84
CA SER A 378 -22.38 -2.81 3.00
C SER A 378 -21.81 -2.02 4.19
N LEU A 379 -21.60 -0.71 4.06
CA LEU A 379 -21.07 0.09 5.15
C LEU A 379 -22.05 0.06 6.34
N PRO A 380 -21.54 -0.07 7.59
CA PRO A 380 -22.39 0.04 8.76
C PRO A 380 -23.05 1.42 8.80
N ARG A 381 -24.24 1.52 9.40
CA ARG A 381 -24.95 2.81 9.46
C ARG A 381 -24.28 3.79 10.42
N ARG A 382 -23.88 3.27 11.57
CA ARG A 382 -23.24 4.03 12.65
C ARG A 382 -22.35 3.16 13.52
N VAL A 383 -21.44 3.82 14.22
CA VAL A 383 -20.75 3.29 15.40
C VAL A 383 -21.61 3.54 16.62
N ILE A 384 -21.85 2.49 17.40
CA ILE A 384 -22.48 2.57 18.71
C ILE A 384 -21.36 2.78 19.74
N HIS A 385 -21.33 3.96 20.32
CA HIS A 385 -20.40 4.30 21.40
C HIS A 385 -20.69 3.44 22.63
N PRO A 386 -19.65 2.97 23.34
CA PRO A 386 -19.86 2.33 24.62
C PRO A 386 -20.51 3.31 25.60
N PRO A 387 -21.36 2.83 26.51
CA PRO A 387 -21.93 3.67 27.57
C PRO A 387 -20.83 4.30 28.44
N ALA A 388 -21.18 5.36 29.18
CA ALA A 388 -20.27 5.90 30.18
C ALA A 388 -19.91 4.82 31.21
N LEU A 389 -18.66 4.75 31.63
CA LEU A 389 -18.17 3.67 32.49
C LEU A 389 -17.70 4.23 33.83
N GLU A 390 -18.30 3.75 34.93
CA GLU A 390 -17.84 3.98 36.29
C GLU A 390 -17.16 2.69 36.82
N VAL A 391 -15.84 2.75 37.00
CA VAL A 391 -15.05 1.63 37.55
C VAL A 391 -14.66 1.92 38.99
N PHE A 392 -14.93 0.97 39.87
CA PHE A 392 -14.48 0.96 41.24
C PHE A 392 -13.41 -0.12 41.41
N LEU A 393 -12.32 0.20 42.09
CA LEU A 393 -11.19 -0.71 42.31
C LEU A 393 -10.97 -0.86 43.81
N THR A 394 -11.07 -2.07 44.35
CA THR A 394 -10.60 -2.33 45.72
C THR A 394 -9.22 -2.96 45.68
N VAL A 395 -8.33 -2.50 46.56
CA VAL A 395 -6.93 -2.95 46.57
C VAL A 395 -6.53 -3.35 47.98
N GLU A 396 -6.10 -4.60 48.16
CA GLU A 396 -5.54 -5.07 49.43
C GLU A 396 -4.16 -4.44 49.65
N MET A 397 -4.06 -3.60 50.69
CA MET A 397 -2.88 -2.78 50.99
C MET A 397 -1.92 -3.43 51.99
N SER A 398 -2.27 -4.59 52.55
CA SER A 398 -1.52 -5.34 53.57
C SER A 398 -1.15 -6.76 53.08
N GLY A 399 -0.49 -6.85 51.93
CA GLY A 399 0.06 -8.13 51.42
C GLY A 399 1.14 -8.74 52.33
N THR A 400 1.61 -9.95 52.00
CA THR A 400 2.71 -10.65 52.70
C THR A 400 3.99 -9.83 52.78
N GLY A 401 4.20 -8.91 51.84
CA GLY A 401 5.27 -7.91 51.90
C GLY A 401 5.03 -6.71 50.98
N PRO A 402 5.94 -5.71 51.05
CA PRO A 402 5.83 -4.49 50.25
C PRO A 402 5.83 -4.74 48.73
N ALA A 403 6.54 -5.78 48.26
CA ALA A 403 6.63 -6.11 46.85
C ALA A 403 5.29 -6.59 46.26
N GLU A 404 4.57 -7.46 46.97
CA GLU A 404 3.25 -7.96 46.54
C GLU A 404 2.22 -6.82 46.47
N THR A 405 2.19 -5.95 47.47
CA THR A 405 1.30 -4.78 47.45
C THR A 405 1.73 -3.76 46.39
N GLY A 406 3.04 -3.61 46.16
CA GLY A 406 3.59 -2.77 45.10
C GLY A 406 3.19 -3.25 43.70
N GLU A 407 3.16 -4.56 43.49
CA GLU A 407 2.66 -5.20 42.26
C GLU A 407 1.18 -4.84 42.05
N ARG A 408 0.32 -5.06 43.05
CA ARG A 408 -1.11 -4.76 42.95
C ARG A 408 -1.37 -3.29 42.63
N LEU A 409 -0.66 -2.37 43.29
CA LEU A 409 -0.77 -0.94 43.02
C LEU A 409 -0.31 -0.58 41.61
N THR A 410 0.72 -1.25 41.10
CA THR A 410 1.20 -1.05 39.71
C THR A 410 0.15 -1.56 38.72
N PHE A 411 -0.32 -2.79 38.91
CA PHE A 411 -1.40 -3.38 38.12
C PHE A 411 -2.65 -2.49 38.08
N VAL A 412 -3.11 -1.97 39.21
CA VAL A 412 -4.28 -1.07 39.28
C VAL A 412 -4.03 0.23 38.51
N ARG A 413 -2.84 0.83 38.60
CA ARG A 413 -2.48 2.01 37.80
C ARG A 413 -2.51 1.70 36.31
N ASP A 414 -1.97 0.55 35.92
CA ASP A 414 -1.91 0.12 34.52
C ASP A 414 -3.32 -0.15 33.97
N VAL A 415 -4.22 -0.76 34.75
CA VAL A 415 -5.62 -0.97 34.37
C VAL A 415 -6.33 0.36 34.20
N ILE A 416 -6.13 1.33 35.11
CA ILE A 416 -6.73 2.67 34.98
C ILE A 416 -6.22 3.37 33.71
N ALA A 417 -4.92 3.30 33.43
CA ALA A 417 -4.34 3.88 32.23
C ALA A 417 -4.87 3.20 30.95
N ALA A 418 -5.03 1.88 30.96
CA ALA A 418 -5.60 1.11 29.85
C ALA A 418 -7.06 1.47 29.58
N LEU A 419 -7.88 1.62 30.62
CA LEU A 419 -9.27 2.06 30.51
C LEU A 419 -9.37 3.50 29.99
N ASP A 420 -8.52 4.41 30.48
CA ASP A 420 -8.52 5.82 30.06
C ASP A 420 -8.22 5.96 28.56
N ARG A 421 -7.28 5.17 28.03
CA ARG A 421 -7.00 5.10 26.59
C ARG A 421 -8.21 4.66 25.75
N ARG A 422 -9.12 3.84 26.30
CA ARG A 422 -10.23 3.22 25.55
C ARG A 422 -11.55 3.98 25.63
N HIS A 423 -11.82 4.63 26.77
CA HIS A 423 -13.09 5.31 27.05
C HIS A 423 -12.96 6.84 27.12
N GLY A 424 -11.74 7.36 27.28
CA GLY A 424 -11.46 8.78 27.40
C GLY A 424 -12.38 9.48 28.42
N PRO A 425 -13.07 10.57 28.05
CA PRO A 425 -13.83 11.40 28.99
C PRO A 425 -15.07 10.70 29.57
N GLY A 426 -15.51 9.58 28.99
CA GLY A 426 -16.63 8.78 29.49
C GLY A 426 -16.29 7.90 30.70
N LEU A 427 -15.00 7.79 31.06
CA LEU A 427 -14.51 6.99 32.18
C LEU A 427 -14.50 7.78 33.50
N ARG A 428 -14.98 7.14 34.56
CA ARG A 428 -14.79 7.60 35.94
C ARG A 428 -14.27 6.47 36.79
N VAL A 429 -13.27 6.76 37.63
CA VAL A 429 -12.58 5.77 38.45
C VAL A 429 -12.65 6.15 39.91
N GLY A 430 -13.15 5.24 40.75
CA GLY A 430 -13.05 5.29 42.20
C GLY A 430 -12.14 4.18 42.71
N VAL A 431 -11.39 4.43 43.78
CA VAL A 431 -10.44 3.45 44.33
C VAL A 431 -10.56 3.38 45.84
N VAL A 432 -10.59 2.18 46.40
CA VAL A 432 -10.64 1.93 47.84
C VAL A 432 -9.50 0.97 48.24
N GLY A 433 -8.50 1.49 48.92
CA GLY A 433 -7.43 0.70 49.52
C GLY A 433 -7.88 0.21 50.89
N HIS A 434 -7.87 -1.10 51.11
CA HIS A 434 -8.28 -1.72 52.36
C HIS A 434 -7.11 -2.43 53.04
N TYR A 435 -7.07 -2.32 54.36
CA TYR A 435 -5.95 -2.74 55.20
C TYR A 435 -6.35 -3.94 56.08
N ASP A 436 -5.61 -4.20 57.15
CA ASP A 436 -6.00 -5.18 58.16
C ASP A 436 -6.82 -4.52 59.26
N HIS A 437 -7.67 -5.34 59.89
CA HIS A 437 -8.24 -4.99 61.17
C HIS A 437 -7.14 -5.01 62.22
N ALA A 438 -6.58 -3.84 62.52
CA ALA A 438 -5.70 -3.68 63.67
C ALA A 438 -6.56 -3.76 64.93
N VAL A 439 -6.65 -4.96 65.52
CA VAL A 439 -7.26 -5.16 66.84
C VAL A 439 -6.28 -4.57 67.86
N HIS A 440 -6.63 -3.44 68.48
CA HIS A 440 -5.97 -2.97 69.70
C HIS A 440 -7.01 -2.90 70.81
N GLU A 441 -6.77 -3.63 71.89
CA GLU A 441 -7.63 -3.69 73.08
C GLU A 441 -7.61 -2.41 73.94
N ASN A 442 -6.99 -1.30 73.49
CA ASN A 442 -6.88 -0.09 74.32
C ASN A 442 -7.50 1.16 73.69
N ARG A 443 -8.44 1.75 74.45
CA ARG A 443 -9.28 2.93 74.14
C ARG A 443 -8.53 4.26 73.87
N TYR A 444 -7.19 4.26 73.95
CA TYR A 444 -6.36 5.48 73.96
C TYR A 444 -5.28 5.55 72.86
N GLY A 445 -5.24 4.59 71.92
CA GLY A 445 -4.32 4.63 70.77
C GLY A 445 -4.89 5.38 69.54
N PRO A 446 -4.06 5.95 68.65
CA PRO A 446 -4.51 6.56 67.41
C PRO A 446 -5.26 5.52 66.55
N ARG A 447 -6.43 5.87 66.02
CA ARG A 447 -7.21 4.99 65.15
C ARG A 447 -6.41 4.67 63.88
N PRO A 448 -6.09 3.40 63.60
CA PRO A 448 -5.49 3.03 62.33
C PRO A 448 -6.47 3.30 61.18
N VAL A 449 -5.95 3.78 60.06
CA VAL A 449 -6.71 4.04 58.84
C VAL A 449 -7.11 2.69 58.24
N LEU A 450 -8.36 2.27 58.45
CA LEU A 450 -8.89 0.99 57.93
C LEU A 450 -9.09 1.01 56.41
N LEU A 451 -9.38 2.19 55.85
CA LEU A 451 -9.63 2.41 54.43
C LEU A 451 -8.97 3.72 53.96
N ARG A 452 -8.35 3.70 52.78
CA ARG A 452 -8.07 4.91 51.99
C ARG A 452 -8.99 4.91 50.78
N ARG A 453 -9.55 6.07 50.43
CA ARG A 453 -10.50 6.18 49.31
C ARG A 453 -10.20 7.37 48.41
N ALA A 454 -10.41 7.17 47.12
CA ALA A 454 -10.54 8.20 46.10
C ALA A 454 -11.95 8.06 45.48
N PRO A 455 -12.81 9.08 45.55
CA PRO A 455 -14.16 9.00 44.99
C PRO A 455 -14.12 8.92 43.46
N ALA A 456 -15.19 8.38 42.85
CA ALA A 456 -15.26 8.20 41.40
C ALA A 456 -15.14 9.53 40.63
N GLY A 457 -14.00 9.75 39.98
CA GLY A 457 -13.67 10.97 39.23
C GLY A 457 -12.89 10.67 37.94
N PRO A 458 -12.36 11.69 37.24
CA PRO A 458 -11.51 11.48 36.07
C PRO A 458 -10.32 10.54 36.40
N ALA A 459 -9.92 9.68 35.47
CA ALA A 459 -8.86 8.69 35.67
C ALA A 459 -7.56 9.30 36.22
N ARG A 460 -7.16 10.46 35.70
CA ARG A 460 -6.00 11.24 36.17
C ARG A 460 -6.02 11.54 37.68
N THR A 461 -7.19 11.77 38.26
CA THR A 461 -7.33 12.06 39.69
C THR A 461 -7.09 10.79 40.52
N ALA A 462 -7.64 9.66 40.10
CA ALA A 462 -7.39 8.38 40.76
C ALA A 462 -5.91 7.96 40.68
N LEU A 463 -5.25 8.17 39.52
CA LEU A 463 -3.82 7.92 39.36
C LEU A 463 -2.94 8.81 40.26
N ALA A 464 -3.30 10.09 40.39
CA ALA A 464 -2.60 11.01 41.29
C ALA A 464 -2.71 10.57 42.75
N GLU A 465 -3.92 10.22 43.21
CA GLU A 465 -4.17 9.70 44.56
C GLU A 465 -3.34 8.43 44.86
N LEU A 466 -3.33 7.48 43.92
CA LEU A 466 -2.59 6.22 44.03
C LEU A 466 -1.07 6.41 44.15
N THR A 467 -0.51 7.54 43.72
CA THR A 467 0.94 7.81 43.82
C THR A 467 1.39 7.98 45.28
N GLY A 468 0.50 8.47 46.15
CA GLY A 468 0.77 8.66 47.58
C GLY A 468 0.48 7.44 48.46
N TRP A 469 -0.05 6.35 47.87
CA TRP A 469 -0.40 5.15 48.62
C TRP A 469 0.85 4.30 48.88
N ARG A 470 0.92 3.69 50.07
CA ARG A 470 2.05 2.89 50.52
C ARG A 470 1.54 1.57 51.11
N PRO A 471 2.26 0.45 50.89
CA PRO A 471 1.96 -0.81 51.55
C PRO A 471 1.95 -0.64 53.08
N ALA A 472 1.00 -1.28 53.74
CA ALA A 472 1.00 -1.43 55.19
C ALA A 472 1.57 -2.79 55.60
N ARG A 473 1.94 -2.88 56.88
CA ARG A 473 2.28 -4.16 57.50
C ARG A 473 1.03 -5.03 57.60
N ARG A 474 1.20 -6.33 57.35
CA ARG A 474 0.20 -7.37 57.59
C ARG A 474 0.20 -7.74 59.07
N GLU A 475 -0.97 -7.69 59.69
CA GLU A 475 -1.23 -8.00 61.10
C GLU A 475 -2.09 -9.27 61.26
N GLN A 476 -2.87 -9.66 60.24
CA GLN A 476 -3.71 -10.85 60.25
C GLN A 476 -3.44 -11.76 59.05
N ASP A 477 -3.48 -13.08 59.25
CA ASP A 477 -3.19 -14.02 58.16
C ASP A 477 -4.43 -14.55 57.41
N THR A 478 -5.60 -14.49 58.03
CA THR A 478 -6.78 -15.24 57.59
C THR A 478 -7.81 -14.43 56.81
N ALA A 479 -7.92 -13.12 57.04
CA ALA A 479 -8.86 -12.23 56.36
C ALA A 479 -8.29 -10.80 56.21
N SER A 480 -8.87 -10.01 55.31
CA SER A 480 -8.62 -8.57 55.16
C SER A 480 -9.88 -7.76 55.47
N SER A 481 -9.82 -6.42 55.50
CA SER A 481 -11.01 -5.55 55.68
C SER A 481 -11.84 -5.33 54.40
N LEU A 482 -11.88 -6.32 53.51
CA LEU A 482 -12.56 -6.21 52.21
C LEU A 482 -14.07 -5.96 52.36
N GLU A 483 -14.73 -6.51 53.36
CA GLU A 483 -16.14 -6.27 53.67
C GLU A 483 -16.46 -4.80 53.90
N ASP A 484 -15.57 -4.06 54.57
CA ASP A 484 -15.70 -2.62 54.77
C ASP A 484 -15.42 -1.84 53.49
N ALA A 485 -14.51 -2.35 52.65
CA ALA A 485 -14.25 -1.79 51.33
C ALA A 485 -15.48 -1.91 50.42
N LEU A 486 -16.16 -3.06 50.42
CA LEU A 486 -17.40 -3.29 49.66
C LEU A 486 -18.52 -2.34 50.13
N LYS A 487 -18.69 -2.20 51.45
CA LYS A 487 -19.62 -1.25 52.05
C LYS A 487 -19.31 0.20 51.65
N GLU A 488 -18.04 0.56 51.62
CA GLU A 488 -17.58 1.89 51.22
C GLU A 488 -17.81 2.16 49.72
N VAL A 489 -17.55 1.18 48.85
CA VAL A 489 -17.94 1.26 47.42
C VAL A 489 -19.46 1.46 47.31
N GLY A 490 -20.25 0.74 48.10
CA GLY A 490 -21.70 0.90 48.17
C GLY A 490 -22.14 2.34 48.50
N ARG A 491 -21.42 3.04 49.38
CA ARG A 491 -21.66 4.46 49.69
C ARG A 491 -21.30 5.37 48.52
N LEU A 492 -20.12 5.16 47.91
CA LEU A 492 -19.67 5.94 46.75
C LEU A 492 -20.64 5.82 45.56
N VAL A 493 -21.30 4.66 45.40
CA VAL A 493 -22.35 4.45 44.40
C VAL A 493 -23.67 5.14 44.79
N LYS A 494 -24.04 5.15 46.09
CA LYS A 494 -25.29 5.74 46.61
C LYS A 494 -25.34 7.26 46.56
N ASP A 495 -24.22 7.93 46.82
CA ASP A 495 -24.14 9.40 46.90
C ASP A 495 -24.39 10.10 45.54
N ARG A 496 -24.61 9.32 44.47
CA ARG A 496 -25.10 9.79 43.18
C ARG A 496 -26.49 9.26 42.86
N ALA A 497 -27.51 10.03 43.24
CA ALA A 497 -28.84 9.88 42.66
C ALA A 497 -28.72 10.04 41.12
N ARG A 498 -29.20 9.05 40.37
CA ARG A 498 -29.20 9.07 38.90
C ARG A 498 -30.11 10.19 38.41
N PRO A 499 -29.62 11.24 37.74
CA PRO A 499 -30.50 12.16 37.03
C PRO A 499 -31.21 11.36 35.93
N ALA A 500 -32.53 11.45 35.84
CA ALA A 500 -33.37 10.67 34.93
C ALA A 500 -33.07 10.88 33.42
N ARG A 501 -32.09 11.73 33.06
CA ARG A 501 -31.75 12.15 31.70
C ARG A 501 -30.30 11.87 31.27
N LEU A 502 -29.47 11.22 32.10
CA LEU A 502 -28.11 10.86 31.68
C LEU A 502 -28.10 9.55 30.87
N PRO A 503 -27.20 9.43 29.87
CA PRO A 503 -27.00 8.20 29.10
C PRO A 503 -26.71 7.01 30.04
N HIS A 504 -27.04 5.80 29.57
CA HIS A 504 -26.78 4.57 30.32
C HIS A 504 -25.32 4.56 30.81
N THR A 505 -25.14 4.44 32.12
CA THR A 505 -23.81 4.32 32.75
C THR A 505 -23.68 2.89 33.24
N GLU A 506 -22.64 2.21 32.80
CA GLU A 506 -22.26 0.90 33.33
C GLU A 506 -21.36 1.07 34.54
N ARG A 507 -21.58 0.21 35.55
CA ARG A 507 -20.81 0.23 36.79
C ARG A 507 -20.13 -1.10 36.99
N VAL A 508 -18.83 -1.07 37.23
CA VAL A 508 -18.03 -2.28 37.44
C VAL A 508 -17.17 -2.10 38.69
N LEU A 509 -17.06 -3.15 39.49
CA LEU A 509 -16.16 -3.24 40.63
C LEU A 509 -15.14 -4.35 40.36
N LEU A 510 -13.85 -4.01 40.36
CA LEU A 510 -12.76 -4.98 40.35
C LEU A 510 -12.15 -5.08 41.75
N VAL A 511 -12.21 -6.27 42.33
CA VAL A 511 -11.62 -6.60 43.63
C VAL A 511 -10.23 -7.17 43.43
N VAL A 512 -9.19 -6.53 43.97
CA VAL A 512 -7.79 -6.96 43.85
C VAL A 512 -7.21 -7.32 45.22
N GLY A 513 -6.93 -8.61 45.43
CA GLY A 513 -6.38 -9.08 46.69
C GLY A 513 -6.15 -10.59 46.75
N ARG A 514 -5.66 -11.05 47.90
CA ARG A 514 -5.41 -12.46 48.22
C ARG A 514 -6.34 -12.98 49.30
N ARG A 515 -6.49 -12.21 50.38
CA ARG A 515 -7.22 -12.66 51.56
C ARG A 515 -8.72 -12.40 51.42
N PRO A 516 -9.57 -13.35 51.82
CA PRO A 516 -11.02 -13.18 51.75
C PRO A 516 -11.51 -12.08 52.71
N PRO A 517 -12.77 -11.62 52.56
CA PRO A 517 -13.40 -10.72 53.54
C PRO A 517 -13.62 -11.42 54.88
N GLY A 518 -13.61 -10.64 55.97
CA GLY A 518 -14.03 -11.08 57.29
C GLY A 518 -15.53 -11.42 57.35
N LEU A 519 -15.94 -12.17 58.37
CA LEU A 519 -17.34 -12.56 58.58
C LEU A 519 -18.06 -11.57 59.53
N PRO A 520 -19.40 -11.43 59.48
CA PRO A 520 -20.10 -10.57 60.45
C PRO A 520 -19.98 -11.10 61.90
N GLU A 521 -19.87 -12.41 62.07
CA GLU A 521 -19.60 -13.10 63.34
C GLU A 521 -18.41 -14.05 63.17
N GLN A 522 -17.65 -14.29 64.24
CA GLN A 522 -16.47 -15.14 64.16
C GLN A 522 -16.92 -16.59 63.88
N HIS A 523 -16.33 -17.20 62.86
CA HIS A 523 -16.57 -18.60 62.53
C HIS A 523 -15.22 -19.32 62.41
N GLU A 524 -15.02 -20.31 63.27
CA GLU A 524 -13.76 -21.02 63.41
C GLU A 524 -12.57 -20.05 63.61
N VAL A 525 -11.58 -20.09 62.70
CA VAL A 525 -10.36 -19.26 62.73
C VAL A 525 -10.45 -18.02 61.81
N VAL A 526 -11.60 -17.78 61.17
CA VAL A 526 -11.85 -16.57 60.37
C VAL A 526 -12.41 -15.50 61.31
N PRO A 527 -11.73 -14.34 61.47
CA PRO A 527 -12.14 -13.30 62.40
C PRO A 527 -13.46 -12.64 61.96
N SER A 528 -14.19 -12.14 62.94
CA SER A 528 -15.31 -11.25 62.70
C SER A 528 -14.84 -9.87 62.24
N CYS A 529 -15.65 -9.21 61.41
CA CYS A 529 -15.51 -7.81 61.07
C CYS A 529 -15.81 -6.98 62.34
N PRO A 530 -14.85 -6.19 62.85
CA PRO A 530 -15.06 -5.34 64.03
C PRO A 530 -16.10 -4.24 63.79
N LEU A 531 -16.42 -3.93 62.53
CA LEU A 531 -17.47 -2.97 62.14
C LEU A 531 -18.81 -3.65 61.80
N GLY A 532 -18.91 -4.97 61.97
CA GLY A 532 -20.12 -5.76 61.75
C GLY A 532 -20.61 -5.76 60.30
N ALA A 533 -19.73 -5.54 59.33
CA ALA A 533 -20.11 -5.59 57.92
C ALA A 533 -20.29 -7.06 57.48
N ASP A 534 -21.43 -7.35 56.84
CA ASP A 534 -21.67 -8.61 56.16
C ASP A 534 -21.37 -8.44 54.67
N TRP A 535 -20.24 -9.01 54.24
CA TRP A 535 -19.79 -8.86 52.85
C TRP A 535 -20.78 -9.43 51.83
N ARG A 536 -21.57 -10.47 52.18
CA ARG A 536 -22.56 -11.04 51.26
C ARG A 536 -23.71 -10.08 51.05
N ALA A 537 -24.21 -9.50 52.14
CA ALA A 537 -25.26 -8.48 52.07
C ALA A 537 -24.79 -7.23 51.30
N GLU A 538 -23.53 -6.81 51.46
CA GLU A 538 -22.98 -5.68 50.70
C GLU A 538 -22.78 -6.02 49.22
N LEU A 539 -22.33 -7.23 48.90
CA LEU A 539 -22.21 -7.73 47.52
C LEU A 539 -23.57 -7.79 46.81
N ASP A 540 -24.59 -8.36 47.46
CA ASP A 540 -25.96 -8.40 46.94
C ASP A 540 -26.53 -6.99 46.74
N ALA A 541 -26.25 -6.07 47.66
CA ALA A 541 -26.66 -4.69 47.54
C ALA A 541 -25.95 -3.95 46.38
N LEU A 542 -24.72 -4.31 46.03
CA LEU A 542 -24.01 -3.80 44.85
C LEU A 542 -24.63 -4.36 43.55
N HIS A 543 -24.92 -5.66 43.50
CA HIS A 543 -25.61 -6.29 42.37
C HIS A 543 -27.00 -5.67 42.13
N ALA A 544 -27.77 -5.46 43.19
CA ALA A 544 -29.09 -4.81 43.11
C ALA A 544 -29.01 -3.36 42.57
N ARG A 545 -27.84 -2.72 42.65
CA ARG A 545 -27.56 -1.38 42.08
C ARG A 545 -26.97 -1.42 40.67
N GLY A 546 -26.92 -2.61 40.06
CA GLY A 546 -26.39 -2.83 38.72
C GLY A 546 -24.87 -2.72 38.64
N VAL A 547 -24.14 -2.96 39.74
CA VAL A 547 -22.68 -3.03 39.72
C VAL A 547 -22.27 -4.46 39.37
N ARG A 548 -21.54 -4.63 38.27
CA ARG A 548 -20.91 -5.92 37.92
C ARG A 548 -19.64 -6.09 38.74
N VAL A 549 -19.54 -7.17 39.51
CA VAL A 549 -18.38 -7.45 40.36
C VAL A 549 -17.49 -8.51 39.74
N MET A 550 -16.18 -8.24 39.70
CA MET A 550 -15.13 -9.10 39.19
C MET A 550 -13.97 -9.13 40.18
N ALA A 551 -13.14 -10.17 40.13
CA ALA A 551 -12.02 -10.32 41.06
C ALA A 551 -10.71 -10.68 40.35
N ARG A 552 -9.61 -10.05 40.77
CA ARG A 552 -8.25 -10.56 40.57
C ARG A 552 -7.77 -11.14 41.88
N ALA A 553 -7.82 -12.46 42.00
CA ALA A 553 -7.51 -13.18 43.22
C ALA A 553 -6.11 -13.81 43.13
N ASP A 554 -5.24 -13.47 44.09
CA ASP A 554 -3.90 -14.05 44.19
C ASP A 554 -4.00 -15.37 44.96
N ARG A 555 -4.51 -16.43 44.30
CA ARG A 555 -4.73 -17.73 44.97
C ARG A 555 -3.41 -18.37 45.42
N GLU A 556 -3.34 -18.80 46.68
CA GLU A 556 -2.28 -19.70 47.14
C GLU A 556 -2.44 -21.08 46.51
N THR A 557 -1.57 -21.44 45.56
CA THR A 557 -1.46 -22.80 45.03
C THR A 557 -0.34 -23.54 45.77
N GLY A 558 -0.66 -24.14 46.92
CA GLY A 558 0.22 -25.08 47.62
C GLY A 558 -0.26 -26.53 47.44
N PRO A 559 0.63 -27.54 47.40
CA PRO A 559 0.23 -28.94 47.36
C PRO A 559 -0.33 -29.39 48.73
N GLY A 560 -1.63 -29.69 48.81
CA GLY A 560 -2.29 -30.21 50.03
C GLY A 560 -3.82 -30.21 49.94
N LYS A 561 -4.48 -30.95 50.85
CA LYS A 561 -5.95 -30.83 51.00
C LYS A 561 -6.27 -29.49 51.64
N PRO A 562 -7.21 -28.69 51.09
CA PRO A 562 -7.50 -27.38 51.63
C PRO A 562 -8.10 -27.47 53.03
N GLY A 563 -7.56 -26.70 53.98
CA GLY A 563 -8.14 -26.55 55.31
C GLY A 563 -9.41 -25.69 55.31
N PRO A 564 -10.15 -25.60 56.43
CA PRO A 564 -11.42 -24.85 56.51
C PRO A 564 -11.33 -23.39 56.05
N VAL A 565 -10.23 -22.68 56.37
CA VAL A 565 -9.96 -21.31 55.90
C VAL A 565 -9.79 -21.22 54.39
N GLN A 566 -9.09 -22.20 53.81
CA GLN A 566 -8.88 -22.24 52.36
C GLN A 566 -10.19 -22.56 51.63
N HIS A 567 -11.05 -23.42 52.21
CA HIS A 567 -12.38 -23.66 51.67
C HIS A 567 -13.26 -22.41 51.72
N TYR A 568 -13.25 -21.66 52.84
CA TYR A 568 -13.94 -20.38 52.93
C TYR A 568 -13.39 -19.36 51.93
N ALA A 569 -12.07 -19.22 51.83
CA ALA A 569 -11.43 -18.29 50.91
C ALA A 569 -11.80 -18.60 49.45
N LEU A 570 -11.79 -19.88 49.05
CA LEU A 570 -12.22 -20.30 47.72
C LEU A 570 -13.69 -19.94 47.47
N SER A 571 -14.59 -20.26 48.40
CA SER A 571 -16.01 -19.92 48.28
C SER A 571 -16.26 -18.41 48.19
N ALA A 572 -15.55 -17.61 48.99
CA ALA A 572 -15.65 -16.16 48.96
C ALA A 572 -15.15 -15.58 47.62
N TRP A 573 -14.00 -16.06 47.13
CA TRP A 573 -13.45 -15.62 45.85
C TRP A 573 -14.27 -16.11 44.65
N ASP A 574 -14.88 -17.28 44.71
CA ASP A 574 -15.81 -17.76 43.68
C ASP A 574 -17.07 -16.87 43.62
N ALA A 575 -17.58 -16.42 44.77
CA ALA A 575 -18.69 -15.48 44.82
C ALA A 575 -18.32 -14.08 44.29
N LEU A 576 -17.16 -13.53 44.72
CA LEU A 576 -16.67 -12.22 44.28
C LEU A 576 -16.23 -12.22 42.80
N GLY A 577 -15.81 -13.38 42.29
CA GLY A 577 -15.38 -13.58 40.90
C GLY A 577 -16.49 -14.06 39.96
N ALA A 578 -17.74 -14.18 40.42
CA ALA A 578 -18.84 -14.73 39.60
C ALA A 578 -19.10 -13.95 38.31
N GLY A 579 -18.84 -12.62 38.30
CA GLY A 579 -18.92 -11.77 37.10
C GLY A 579 -17.66 -11.78 36.23
N GLY A 580 -16.62 -12.50 36.65
CA GLY A 580 -15.34 -12.69 35.96
C GLY A 580 -14.14 -12.69 36.93
N SER A 581 -13.14 -13.52 36.63
CA SER A 581 -11.96 -13.70 37.47
C SER A 581 -10.67 -13.61 36.67
N PHE A 582 -9.66 -12.91 37.22
CA PHE A 582 -8.34 -12.73 36.61
C PHE A 582 -7.23 -13.28 37.52
N ARG A 583 -6.09 -13.62 36.92
CA ARG A 583 -4.93 -14.24 37.59
C ARG A 583 -3.68 -13.36 37.47
N PRO A 584 -2.95 -13.14 38.58
CA PRO A 584 -1.64 -12.48 38.53
C PRO A 584 -0.67 -13.22 37.61
N GLY A 585 0.09 -12.47 36.82
CA GLY A 585 1.11 -13.00 35.91
C GLY A 585 0.59 -13.66 34.64
N ALA A 586 -0.72 -13.92 34.52
CA ALA A 586 -1.34 -14.48 33.31
C ALA A 586 -2.16 -13.44 32.54
N ASP A 587 -3.02 -12.70 33.24
CA ASP A 587 -3.85 -11.65 32.64
C ASP A 587 -3.16 -10.28 32.77
N THR A 588 -2.97 -9.61 31.65
CA THR A 588 -2.37 -8.27 31.62
C THR A 588 -3.40 -7.20 32.02
N ALA A 589 -2.92 -6.00 32.35
CA ALA A 589 -3.80 -4.87 32.63
C ALA A 589 -4.68 -4.48 31.42
N ASP A 590 -4.19 -4.68 30.19
CA ASP A 590 -4.98 -4.49 28.98
C ASP A 590 -6.08 -5.56 28.88
N ASP A 591 -5.79 -6.85 29.11
CA ASP A 591 -6.80 -7.92 29.10
C ASP A 591 -7.93 -7.67 30.12
N VAL A 592 -7.57 -7.19 31.31
CA VAL A 592 -8.56 -6.81 32.32
C VAL A 592 -9.35 -5.58 31.88
N ALA A 593 -8.71 -4.56 31.32
CA ALA A 593 -9.40 -3.40 30.79
C ALA A 593 -10.38 -3.75 29.65
N ASP A 594 -10.02 -4.66 28.74
CA ASP A 594 -10.92 -5.23 27.72
C ASP A 594 -12.18 -5.82 28.35
N ALA A 595 -12.04 -6.61 29.40
CA ALA A 595 -13.15 -7.32 30.04
C ALA A 595 -14.03 -6.42 30.93
N LEU A 596 -13.47 -5.33 31.48
CA LEU A 596 -14.20 -4.34 32.26
C LEU A 596 -15.01 -3.37 31.37
N ALA A 597 -14.50 -3.09 30.17
CA ALA A 597 -15.07 -2.15 29.21
C ALA A 597 -16.18 -2.78 28.34
N PRO A 598 -17.39 -2.19 28.24
CA PRO A 598 -18.31 -2.56 27.17
C PRO A 598 -17.69 -2.22 25.81
N PRO A 599 -17.81 -3.12 24.80
CA PRO A 599 -17.12 -2.94 23.53
C PRO A 599 -17.80 -1.86 22.69
N TRP A 600 -17.00 -1.20 21.85
CA TRP A 600 -17.52 -0.45 20.72
C TRP A 600 -18.20 -1.41 19.74
N GLN A 601 -19.34 -1.01 19.17
CA GLN A 601 -20.09 -1.88 18.26
C GLN A 601 -20.41 -1.17 16.94
N TRP A 602 -20.50 -1.95 15.86
CA TRP A 602 -21.09 -1.49 14.61
C TRP A 602 -22.60 -1.74 14.65
N ASP A 603 -23.39 -0.76 14.22
CA ASP A 603 -24.79 -0.98 13.88
C ASP A 603 -24.86 -1.65 12.49
N GLY A 604 -24.69 -2.98 12.49
CA GLY A 604 -24.65 -3.82 11.29
C GLY A 604 -23.35 -4.62 11.15
N LEU A 605 -22.99 -4.93 9.91
CA LEU A 605 -21.75 -5.65 9.61
C LEU A 605 -20.51 -4.78 9.90
N PRO A 606 -19.35 -5.40 10.24
CA PRO A 606 -18.12 -4.65 10.45
C PRO A 606 -17.74 -3.84 9.22
N CYS A 607 -17.25 -2.61 9.44
CA CYS A 607 -16.77 -1.77 8.35
C CYS A 607 -15.58 -2.44 7.64
N PRO A 608 -15.68 -2.71 6.32
CA PRO A 608 -14.59 -3.30 5.56
C PRO A 608 -13.48 -2.29 5.20
N LEU A 609 -13.72 -0.98 5.37
CA LEU A 609 -12.76 0.08 5.03
C LEU A 609 -11.95 0.54 6.25
N ALA A 610 -10.74 1.03 6.00
CA ALA A 610 -9.99 1.77 7.02
C ALA A 610 -10.67 3.12 7.33
N LEU A 611 -10.44 3.63 8.53
CA LEU A 611 -11.00 4.90 8.99
C LEU A 611 -10.10 6.07 8.59
N ALA A 612 -10.71 7.16 8.12
CA ALA A 612 -10.02 8.39 7.72
C ALA A 612 -9.56 9.25 8.90
N THR A 613 -10.20 9.11 10.06
CA THR A 613 -9.93 9.90 11.27
C THR A 613 -9.99 9.01 12.51
N PRO A 614 -9.27 9.37 13.60
CA PRO A 614 -9.33 8.61 14.83
C PRO A 614 -10.71 8.74 15.47
N LEU A 615 -11.19 7.62 16.02
CA LEU A 615 -12.44 7.54 16.81
C LEU A 615 -12.25 8.05 18.24
N LEU A 616 -11.03 7.93 18.79
CA LEU A 616 -10.64 8.34 20.13
C LEU A 616 -9.95 9.71 20.12
#